data_AF-A0A365XUD2-F1
#
_entry.id   AF-A0A365XUD2-F1
#
_cell.length_a   1.000
_cell.length_b   1.000
_cell.length_c   1.000
_cell.angle_alpha   90.00
_cell.angle_beta   90.00
_cell.angle_gamma   90.00
#
_symmetry.space_group_name_H-M   'P 1'
#
loop_
_entity.id
_entity.type
_entity.pdbx_description
1 polymer ?
#
loop_
_entity_poly.entity_id
_entity_poly.type
_entity_poly.pdbx_seq_one_letter_code
_entity_poly.pdbx_strand_id
1 'polypeptide(L)'
;MSSTNVNLGQYDMVLALSQSKINFEIGMLHKQRVINPDWQFLTSADGKTHLNSSDSSFAAVKKGWLDKNEYEKKKQQLEAELDRIQTEVEDAPAEKKIELRRQRDQKKAEIKAVDDQEKAAAKYQVLMDTTIDVPKIELINGSHTELMFNLPIISGKLSYLNGQEIANVDLAGMCYAFKVSIGKIKITTDGMYLIDDAKKTELRKGGLNDNDFTIESILLDFQNTNVSQYSQENSKLPKDATHLTNLQISVTNYFKTIANNTNPYVLGYAIQKNKPAAREKPMLYPTGASFSTSASQEKRAAGFNFLLLTENHQFPSGPTAGRIDKSLIENVKDHTATANGVIGINYDTFINVYLNQLHASVIDTFDQAFKKSFPDFYGSHKAKGDDEVFSFSKPGLSMTFNLKRGRLKDESDNYIHLSYEITVSGNVHKEVPIEIFGGLINTKKTVGVDQKFSTKGNYELEGKKGAAGSLSIKLGASNQGKLEIVSNYQPPSIGRDTEKPDAGSIFKTVWLTLARFINPFGLVGALVTLFVTDDPHKNIVKFDGDVFKPFDFDALKDFSNKVVLPGSNVYTFKNVRLLNGDLNSNDAVLFDIAYAVASN
;
A
#
# COMPACT_ATOMS: atom_id res chain seq x y z
N MET A 1 -23.46 -1.45 -15.65
CA MET A 1 -22.97 -2.84 -15.68
C MET A 1 -21.61 -2.86 -15.01
N SER A 2 -21.49 -3.55 -13.87
CA SER A 2 -20.26 -3.66 -13.08
C SER A 2 -19.28 -4.57 -13.84
N SER A 3 -18.37 -3.99 -14.62
CA SER A 3 -17.16 -4.73 -15.02
C SER A 3 -16.21 -4.72 -13.83
N THR A 4 -16.04 -5.88 -13.22
CA THR A 4 -15.13 -6.13 -12.09
C THR A 4 -13.67 -6.02 -12.54
N ASN A 5 -12.75 -5.71 -11.63
CA ASN A 5 -11.31 -5.80 -11.89
C ASN A 5 -10.94 -7.29 -12.01
N VAL A 6 -11.14 -7.88 -13.19
CA VAL A 6 -10.99 -9.33 -13.45
C VAL A 6 -9.59 -9.86 -13.08
N ASN A 7 -8.57 -9.01 -13.12
CA ASN A 7 -7.19 -9.40 -12.80
C ASN A 7 -6.79 -9.13 -11.35
N LEU A 8 -7.66 -8.56 -10.51
CA LEU A 8 -7.32 -8.31 -9.10
C LEU A 8 -7.04 -9.62 -8.34
N GLY A 9 -7.73 -10.70 -8.71
CA GLY A 9 -7.50 -12.05 -8.18
C GLY A 9 -6.14 -12.67 -8.53
N GLN A 10 -5.36 -12.04 -9.41
CA GLN A 10 -4.02 -12.51 -9.77
C GLN A 10 -2.93 -11.95 -8.86
N TYR A 11 -3.29 -11.06 -7.92
CA TYR A 11 -2.37 -10.41 -6.99
C TYR A 11 -2.89 -10.56 -5.57
N ASP A 12 -2.01 -10.86 -4.63
CA ASP A 12 -2.37 -10.95 -3.22
C ASP A 12 -2.70 -9.57 -2.65
N MET A 13 -1.97 -8.56 -3.12
CA MET A 13 -2.06 -7.19 -2.64
C MET A 13 -1.83 -6.17 -3.77
N VAL A 14 -2.48 -5.01 -3.64
CA VAL A 14 -2.27 -3.85 -4.51
C VAL A 14 -2.19 -2.59 -3.66
N LEU A 15 -1.17 -1.77 -3.86
CA LEU A 15 -1.16 -0.39 -3.36
C LEU A 15 -1.45 0.55 -4.55
N ALA A 16 -2.65 1.11 -4.61
CA ALA A 16 -3.05 2.09 -5.60
C ALA A 16 -2.81 3.51 -5.05
N LEU A 17 -2.11 4.36 -5.78
CA LEU A 17 -1.86 5.76 -5.43
C LEU A 17 -2.42 6.69 -6.47
N SER A 18 -3.03 7.77 -6.03
CA SER A 18 -3.56 8.79 -6.92
C SER A 18 -2.44 9.49 -7.71
N GLN A 19 -2.75 9.93 -8.92
CA GLN A 19 -1.85 10.75 -9.73
C GLN A 19 -1.37 12.01 -8.98
N SER A 20 -2.22 12.62 -8.16
CA SER A 20 -1.85 13.78 -7.33
C SER A 20 -0.77 13.42 -6.31
N LYS A 21 -0.83 12.22 -5.70
CA LYS A 21 0.21 11.73 -4.81
C LYS A 21 1.54 11.52 -5.54
N ILE A 22 1.52 10.90 -6.72
CA ILE A 22 2.74 10.73 -7.53
C ILE A 22 3.36 12.08 -7.87
N ASN A 23 2.56 13.05 -8.31
CA ASN A 23 3.03 14.40 -8.59
C ASN A 23 3.56 15.14 -7.36
N PHE A 24 2.99 14.91 -6.18
CA PHE A 24 3.51 15.44 -4.94
C PHE A 24 4.94 14.92 -4.67
N GLU A 25 5.21 13.62 -4.87
CA GLU A 25 6.56 13.08 -4.66
C GLU A 25 7.58 13.65 -5.64
N ILE A 26 7.21 13.78 -6.93
CA ILE A 26 8.05 14.46 -7.92
C ILE A 26 8.32 15.91 -7.51
N GLY A 27 7.30 16.62 -7.00
CA GLY A 27 7.44 17.97 -6.46
C GLY A 27 8.40 18.06 -5.28
N MET A 28 8.42 17.06 -4.40
CA MET A 28 9.37 17.03 -3.29
C MET A 28 10.80 16.79 -3.77
N LEU A 29 11.02 15.87 -4.72
CA LEU A 29 12.34 15.67 -5.33
C LEU A 29 12.86 16.93 -6.03
N HIS A 30 11.96 17.69 -6.66
CA HIS A 30 12.27 19.00 -7.25
C HIS A 30 12.61 20.05 -6.18
N LYS A 31 11.80 20.17 -5.11
CA LYS A 31 12.05 21.11 -3.99
C LYS A 31 13.41 20.85 -3.32
N GLN A 32 13.84 19.60 -3.28
CA GLN A 32 15.13 19.18 -2.73
C GLN A 32 16.31 19.29 -3.71
N ARG A 33 16.06 19.75 -4.95
CA ARG A 33 17.05 19.83 -6.03
C ARG A 33 17.67 18.47 -6.41
N VAL A 34 16.98 17.36 -6.08
CA VAL A 34 17.32 16.03 -6.62
C VAL A 34 16.97 16.00 -8.12
N ILE A 35 15.80 16.54 -8.46
CA ILE A 35 15.50 16.99 -9.82
C ILE A 35 15.95 18.45 -9.92
N ASN A 36 16.98 18.72 -10.71
CA ASN A 36 17.55 20.06 -10.81
C ASN A 36 16.61 21.00 -11.59
N PRO A 37 16.14 22.11 -11.01
CA PRO A 37 15.33 23.10 -11.72
C PRO A 37 16.10 23.81 -12.83
N ASP A 38 17.42 23.91 -12.70
CA ASP A 38 18.27 24.64 -13.64
C ASP A 38 18.80 23.68 -14.71
N TRP A 39 18.14 23.69 -15.86
CA TRP A 39 18.53 22.95 -17.06
C TRP A 39 19.55 23.76 -17.83
N GLN A 40 20.80 23.65 -17.36
CA GLN A 40 21.97 24.34 -17.91
C GLN A 40 22.99 23.32 -18.40
N PHE A 41 23.05 23.12 -19.70
CA PHE A 41 24.00 22.18 -20.31
C PHE A 41 24.33 22.50 -21.76
N LEU A 42 25.51 22.06 -22.18
CA LEU A 42 26.01 22.06 -23.55
C LEU A 42 26.06 20.63 -24.07
N THR A 43 25.66 20.41 -25.31
CA THR A 43 25.71 19.08 -25.94
C THR A 43 26.06 19.13 -27.43
N SER A 44 26.67 18.06 -27.93
CA SER A 44 26.77 17.78 -29.38
C SER A 44 25.42 17.33 -29.92
N ALA A 45 25.16 17.47 -31.24
CA ALA A 45 23.87 17.03 -31.81
C ALA A 45 23.61 15.53 -31.63
N ASP A 46 24.67 14.70 -31.57
CA ASP A 46 24.56 13.26 -31.34
C ASP A 46 24.47 12.86 -29.85
N GLY A 47 24.59 13.82 -28.94
CA GLY A 47 24.52 13.60 -27.49
C GLY A 47 25.73 12.90 -26.87
N LYS A 48 26.79 12.61 -27.64
CA LYS A 48 27.98 11.92 -27.11
C LYS A 48 28.85 12.83 -26.24
N THR A 49 28.84 14.13 -26.53
CA THR A 49 29.52 15.12 -25.70
C THR A 49 28.48 15.90 -24.93
N HIS A 50 28.64 15.98 -23.61
CA HIS A 50 27.73 16.66 -22.71
C HIS A 50 28.53 17.32 -21.57
N LEU A 51 28.16 18.55 -21.22
CA LEU A 51 28.74 19.31 -20.13
C LEU A 51 27.62 20.08 -19.44
N ASN A 52 27.46 19.93 -18.13
CA ASN A 52 26.35 20.53 -17.39
C ASN A 52 26.87 21.50 -16.32
N SER A 53 25.99 22.27 -15.70
CA SER A 53 26.36 23.30 -14.72
C SER A 53 27.06 22.81 -13.46
N SER A 54 27.04 21.50 -13.16
CA SER A 54 27.82 20.94 -12.05
C SER A 54 29.29 20.70 -12.40
N ASP A 55 29.66 20.70 -13.69
CA ASP A 55 31.03 20.57 -14.12
C ASP A 55 31.81 21.87 -13.89
N SER A 56 33.00 21.77 -13.27
CA SER A 56 33.82 22.94 -12.92
C SER A 56 34.25 23.79 -14.13
N SER A 57 34.30 23.19 -15.32
CA SER A 57 34.64 23.87 -16.57
C SER A 57 33.45 24.50 -17.29
N PHE A 58 32.21 24.22 -16.87
CA PHE A 58 30.99 24.63 -17.58
C PHE A 58 30.93 26.13 -17.84
N ALA A 59 31.15 26.95 -16.81
CA ALA A 59 31.07 28.41 -16.94
C ALA A 59 32.07 28.96 -17.99
N ALA A 60 33.30 28.44 -17.99
CA ALA A 60 34.34 28.85 -18.93
C ALA A 60 34.03 28.40 -20.36
N VAL A 61 33.59 27.14 -20.53
CA VAL A 61 33.24 26.58 -21.85
C VAL A 61 31.97 27.24 -22.41
N LYS A 62 30.94 27.46 -21.59
CA LYS A 62 29.72 28.19 -21.97
C LYS A 62 30.05 29.60 -22.45
N LYS A 63 30.89 30.33 -21.71
CA LYS A 63 31.34 31.65 -22.13
C LYS A 63 32.06 31.58 -23.48
N GLY A 64 33.02 30.67 -23.62
CA GLY A 64 33.76 30.54 -24.88
C GLY A 64 32.93 30.07 -26.07
N TRP A 65 31.88 29.30 -25.82
CA TRP A 65 30.92 28.91 -26.85
C TRP A 65 30.05 30.10 -27.29
N LEU A 66 29.55 30.90 -26.34
CA LEU A 66 28.76 32.11 -26.64
C LEU A 66 29.59 33.21 -27.32
N ASP A 67 30.85 33.36 -26.92
CA ASP A 67 31.77 34.39 -27.40
C ASP A 67 32.61 33.91 -28.61
N LYS A 68 32.22 32.82 -29.28
CA LYS A 68 33.00 32.17 -30.35
C LYS A 68 33.48 33.16 -31.42
N ASN A 69 32.61 34.05 -31.88
CA ASN A 69 32.95 35.04 -32.89
C ASN A 69 33.92 36.11 -32.36
N GLU A 70 33.89 36.41 -31.07
CA GLU A 70 34.85 37.32 -30.44
C GLU A 70 36.22 36.66 -30.29
N TYR A 71 36.26 35.37 -29.96
CA TYR A 71 37.50 34.60 -29.92
C TYR A 71 38.14 34.45 -31.30
N GLU A 72 37.35 34.21 -32.33
CA GLU A 72 37.88 34.13 -33.70
C GLU A 72 38.48 35.48 -34.13
N LYS A 73 37.79 36.60 -33.83
CA LYS A 73 38.33 37.96 -34.07
C LYS A 73 39.59 38.23 -33.26
N LYS A 74 39.60 37.87 -31.97
CA LYS A 74 40.75 38.06 -31.08
C LYS A 74 41.94 37.24 -31.55
N LYS A 75 41.72 36.02 -32.02
CA LYS A 75 42.75 35.16 -32.59
C LYS A 75 43.35 35.78 -33.84
N GLN A 76 42.52 36.22 -34.79
CA GLN A 76 42.99 36.91 -36.00
C GLN A 76 43.80 38.17 -35.67
N GLN A 77 43.39 38.94 -34.65
CA GLN A 77 44.15 40.11 -34.16
C GLN A 77 45.51 39.70 -33.58
N LEU A 78 45.54 38.68 -32.72
CA LEU A 78 46.78 38.18 -32.12
C LEU A 78 47.74 37.58 -33.15
N GLU A 79 47.21 36.89 -34.17
CA GLU A 79 47.99 36.36 -35.29
C GLU A 79 48.61 37.50 -36.11
N ALA A 80 47.83 38.54 -36.44
CA ALA A 80 48.34 39.72 -37.13
C ALA A 80 49.41 40.48 -36.31
N GLU A 81 49.25 40.57 -34.98
CA GLU A 81 50.28 41.13 -34.09
C GLU A 81 51.53 40.25 -34.03
N LEU A 82 51.37 38.93 -33.98
CA LEU A 82 52.48 37.99 -33.97
C LEU A 82 53.31 38.09 -35.26
N ASP A 83 52.66 38.21 -36.42
CA ASP A 83 53.32 38.38 -37.71
C ASP A 83 54.13 39.68 -37.77
N ARG A 84 53.56 40.80 -37.27
CA ARG A 84 54.30 42.07 -37.15
C ARG A 84 55.54 41.94 -36.27
N ILE A 85 55.41 41.32 -35.09
CA ILE A 85 56.54 41.09 -34.18
C ILE A 85 57.58 40.19 -34.85
N GLN A 86 57.18 39.18 -35.64
CA GLN A 86 58.14 38.34 -36.37
C GLN A 86 58.95 39.14 -37.39
N THR A 87 58.31 39.99 -38.19
CA THR A 87 59.02 40.88 -39.12
C THR A 87 59.95 41.84 -38.38
N GLU A 88 59.50 42.44 -37.27
CA GLU A 88 60.34 43.34 -36.46
C GLU A 88 61.53 42.63 -35.82
N VAL A 89 61.40 41.35 -35.42
CA VAL A 89 62.51 40.56 -34.88
C VAL A 89 63.60 40.34 -35.91
N GLU A 90 63.26 40.14 -37.19
CA GLU A 90 64.24 39.90 -38.25
C GLU A 90 65.15 41.12 -38.46
N ASP A 91 64.53 42.31 -38.51
CA ASP A 91 65.19 43.59 -38.81
C ASP A 91 65.80 44.30 -37.58
N ALA A 92 65.48 43.85 -36.35
CA ALA A 92 65.92 44.53 -35.14
C ALA A 92 67.42 44.38 -34.80
N PRO A 93 68.05 45.43 -34.22
CA PRO A 93 69.37 45.32 -33.58
C PRO A 93 69.41 44.28 -32.46
N ALA A 94 70.59 43.72 -32.18
CA ALA A 94 70.78 42.63 -31.21
C ALA A 94 70.16 42.92 -29.82
N GLU A 95 70.20 44.17 -29.39
CA GLU A 95 69.69 44.64 -28.09
C GLU A 95 68.15 44.59 -28.01
N LYS A 96 67.43 44.87 -29.12
CA LYS A 96 65.95 44.80 -29.18
C LYS A 96 65.41 43.40 -29.46
N LYS A 97 66.23 42.51 -30.03
CA LYS A 97 65.84 41.13 -30.37
C LYS A 97 65.40 40.30 -29.17
N ILE A 98 65.99 40.52 -27.99
CA ILE A 98 65.65 39.76 -26.77
C ILE A 98 64.23 40.09 -26.31
N GLU A 99 63.89 41.38 -26.24
CA GLU A 99 62.55 41.84 -25.81
C GLU A 99 61.47 41.44 -26.82
N LEU A 100 61.72 41.61 -28.12
CA LEU A 100 60.78 41.21 -29.16
C LEU A 100 60.55 39.68 -29.19
N ARG A 101 61.57 38.86 -28.89
CA ARG A 101 61.40 37.40 -28.71
C ARG A 101 60.51 37.07 -27.52
N ARG A 102 60.64 37.80 -26.41
CA ARG A 102 59.77 37.64 -25.23
C ARG A 102 58.32 37.97 -25.56
N GLN A 103 58.09 39.08 -26.27
CA GLN A 103 56.75 39.48 -26.73
C GLN A 103 56.15 38.46 -27.71
N ARG A 104 56.96 37.94 -28.65
CA ARG A 104 56.56 36.86 -29.55
C ARG A 104 56.12 35.61 -28.79
N ASP A 105 56.89 35.18 -27.81
CA ASP A 105 56.58 33.98 -27.03
C ASP A 105 55.33 34.18 -26.17
N GLN A 106 55.14 35.39 -25.61
CA GLN A 106 53.89 35.77 -24.93
C GLN A 106 52.69 35.72 -25.89
N LYS A 107 52.80 36.30 -27.09
CA LYS A 107 51.70 36.28 -28.08
C LYS A 107 51.37 34.87 -28.55
N LYS A 108 52.38 34.01 -28.73
CA LYS A 108 52.15 32.58 -29.00
C LYS A 108 51.40 31.88 -27.87
N ALA A 109 51.70 32.21 -26.62
CA ALA A 109 50.96 31.67 -25.48
C ALA A 109 49.51 32.19 -25.43
N GLU A 110 49.28 33.47 -25.73
CA GLU A 110 47.94 34.07 -25.83
C GLU A 110 47.11 33.41 -26.95
N ILE A 111 47.69 33.21 -28.15
CA ILE A 111 47.04 32.50 -29.26
C ILE A 111 46.69 31.08 -28.83
N LYS A 112 47.66 30.35 -28.24
CA LYS A 112 47.42 28.98 -27.75
C LYS A 112 46.28 28.92 -26.75
N ALA A 113 46.19 29.88 -25.82
CA ALA A 113 45.11 29.93 -24.84
C ALA A 113 43.73 30.15 -25.50
N VAL A 114 43.65 31.01 -26.52
CA VAL A 114 42.40 31.20 -27.30
C VAL A 114 42.08 29.94 -28.11
N ASP A 115 43.07 29.33 -28.74
CA ASP A 115 42.95 28.07 -29.50
C ASP A 115 42.42 26.92 -28.64
N ASP A 116 42.94 26.78 -27.42
CA ASP A 116 42.54 25.74 -26.48
C ASP A 116 41.10 25.97 -25.99
N GLN A 117 40.68 27.24 -25.80
CA GLN A 117 39.30 27.60 -25.49
C GLN A 117 38.33 27.30 -26.65
N GLU A 118 38.69 27.68 -27.88
CA GLU A 118 37.90 27.36 -29.08
C GLU A 118 37.75 25.86 -29.27
N LYS A 119 38.85 25.09 -29.16
CA LYS A 119 38.82 23.62 -29.27
C LYS A 119 37.98 22.96 -28.19
N ALA A 120 37.97 23.51 -26.97
CA ALA A 120 37.11 23.03 -25.90
C ALA A 120 35.62 23.27 -26.22
N ALA A 121 35.27 24.44 -26.74
CA ALA A 121 33.90 24.82 -27.07
C ALA A 121 33.38 24.19 -28.38
N ALA A 122 34.25 23.96 -29.38
CA ALA A 122 33.87 23.51 -30.72
C ALA A 122 33.18 22.13 -30.77
N LYS A 123 33.27 21.35 -29.69
CA LYS A 123 32.63 20.04 -29.56
C LYS A 123 31.12 20.12 -29.30
N TYR A 124 30.62 21.30 -28.93
CA TYR A 124 29.23 21.52 -28.56
C TYR A 124 28.51 22.30 -29.66
N GLN A 125 27.25 21.94 -29.90
CA GLN A 125 26.42 22.54 -30.94
C GLN A 125 25.15 23.17 -30.40
N VAL A 126 24.75 22.76 -29.20
CA VAL A 126 23.51 23.19 -28.56
C VAL A 126 23.76 23.51 -27.10
N LEU A 127 23.20 24.64 -26.64
CA LEU A 127 23.18 25.12 -25.27
C LEU A 127 21.74 25.22 -24.81
N MET A 128 21.37 24.45 -23.79
CA MET A 128 20.16 24.65 -23.02
C MET A 128 20.51 25.49 -21.80
N ASP A 129 19.84 26.62 -21.62
CA ASP A 129 20.02 27.52 -20.46
C ASP A 129 18.64 27.97 -19.99
N THR A 130 17.98 27.09 -19.25
CA THR A 130 16.57 27.23 -18.85
C THR A 130 16.33 26.87 -17.41
N THR A 131 15.25 27.39 -16.86
CA THR A 131 14.69 26.96 -15.57
C THR A 131 13.36 26.26 -15.84
N ILE A 132 13.23 25.04 -15.36
CA ILE A 132 12.01 24.25 -15.46
C ILE A 132 11.14 24.43 -14.21
N ASP A 133 9.84 24.22 -14.37
CA ASP A 133 8.93 24.01 -13.24
C ASP A 133 8.92 22.53 -12.85
N VAL A 134 8.24 22.20 -11.75
CA VAL A 134 8.01 20.81 -11.31
C VAL A 134 7.42 19.99 -12.47
N PRO A 135 8.12 18.93 -12.93
CA PRO A 135 7.58 18.06 -13.96
C PRO A 135 6.31 17.36 -13.49
N LYS A 136 5.35 17.15 -14.40
CA LYS A 136 4.05 16.55 -14.08
C LYS A 136 3.85 15.22 -14.79
N ILE A 137 3.35 14.25 -14.04
CA ILE A 137 2.95 12.93 -14.49
C ILE A 137 1.44 12.89 -14.68
N GLU A 138 1.03 12.42 -15.85
CA GLU A 138 -0.37 12.16 -16.19
C GLU A 138 -0.54 10.70 -16.60
N LEU A 139 -1.50 10.01 -15.98
CA LEU A 139 -1.83 8.64 -16.31
C LEU A 139 -2.63 8.61 -17.61
N ILE A 140 -2.20 7.80 -18.58
CA ILE A 140 -2.81 7.76 -19.90
C ILE A 140 -3.98 6.76 -19.90
N ASN A 141 -5.15 7.20 -20.37
CA ASN A 141 -6.30 6.31 -20.52
C ASN A 141 -6.00 5.17 -21.51
N GLY A 142 -6.25 3.93 -21.10
CA GLY A 142 -5.96 2.73 -21.89
C GLY A 142 -4.49 2.29 -21.91
N SER A 143 -3.58 3.01 -21.23
CA SER A 143 -2.22 2.52 -20.99
C SER A 143 -2.10 2.01 -19.55
N HIS A 144 -1.35 0.90 -19.40
CA HIS A 144 -1.07 0.28 -18.11
C HIS A 144 0.42 0.34 -17.73
N THR A 145 1.29 0.76 -18.65
CA THR A 145 2.75 0.70 -18.51
C THR A 145 3.46 1.97 -18.94
N GLU A 146 2.72 2.95 -19.48
CA GLU A 146 3.25 4.23 -19.92
C GLU A 146 2.52 5.38 -19.25
N LEU A 147 3.23 6.49 -19.12
CA LEU A 147 2.78 7.72 -18.51
C LEU A 147 3.05 8.88 -19.46
N MET A 148 2.27 9.95 -19.36
CA MET A 148 2.61 11.21 -20.00
C MET A 148 3.48 12.02 -19.04
N PHE A 149 4.70 12.35 -19.47
CA PHE A 149 5.62 13.21 -18.76
C PHE A 149 5.56 14.62 -19.35
N ASN A 150 5.16 15.59 -18.56
CA ASN A 150 5.06 16.99 -18.93
C ASN A 150 6.22 17.76 -18.29
N LEU A 151 7.03 18.42 -19.12
CA LEU A 151 8.17 19.24 -18.71
C LEU A 151 7.88 20.73 -18.97
N PRO A 152 7.42 21.50 -17.97
CA PRO A 152 7.15 22.91 -18.14
C PRO A 152 8.44 23.73 -18.02
N ILE A 153 8.63 24.70 -18.92
CA ILE A 153 9.78 25.61 -18.92
C ILE A 153 9.28 26.98 -18.46
N ILE A 154 9.79 27.44 -17.31
CA ILE A 154 9.41 28.74 -16.74
C ILE A 154 10.05 29.87 -17.56
N SER A 155 11.36 29.77 -17.76
CA SER A 155 12.16 30.81 -18.38
C SER A 155 13.45 30.27 -18.98
N GLY A 156 14.07 31.09 -19.82
CA GLY A 156 15.39 30.84 -20.39
C GLY A 156 15.33 30.56 -21.88
N LYS A 157 16.45 30.11 -22.43
CA LYS A 157 16.63 30.00 -23.88
C LYS A 157 17.35 28.74 -24.29
N LEU A 158 17.05 28.32 -25.51
CA LEU A 158 17.83 27.38 -26.28
C LEU A 158 18.71 28.16 -27.24
N SER A 159 20.00 27.89 -27.25
CA SER A 159 20.93 28.46 -28.23
C SER A 159 21.58 27.34 -29.02
N TYR A 160 21.72 27.48 -30.34
CA TYR A 160 22.34 26.45 -31.17
C TYR A 160 23.11 27.05 -32.34
N LEU A 161 24.06 26.31 -32.88
CA LEU A 161 24.84 26.73 -34.06
C LEU A 161 24.00 26.60 -35.33
N ASN A 162 23.78 27.72 -36.01
CA ASN A 162 23.23 27.79 -37.36
C ASN A 162 24.33 28.24 -38.31
N GLY A 163 25.10 27.29 -38.84
CA GLY A 163 26.35 27.59 -39.54
C GLY A 163 27.42 28.11 -38.57
N GLN A 164 27.88 29.35 -38.78
CA GLN A 164 28.85 30.01 -37.89
C GLN A 164 28.18 30.88 -36.81
N GLU A 165 26.88 31.14 -36.91
CA GLU A 165 26.16 32.01 -35.99
C GLU A 165 25.43 31.23 -34.91
N ILE A 166 25.17 31.89 -33.78
CA ILE A 166 24.37 31.33 -32.69
C ILE A 166 22.94 31.83 -32.82
N ALA A 167 22.03 30.93 -33.17
CA ALA A 167 20.60 31.18 -33.10
C ALA A 167 20.13 31.05 -31.64
N ASN A 168 19.19 31.89 -31.23
CA ASN A 168 18.60 31.89 -29.89
C ASN A 168 17.08 31.74 -30.00
N VAL A 169 16.51 30.89 -29.14
CA VAL A 169 15.07 30.64 -29.04
C VAL A 169 14.65 30.85 -27.60
N ASP A 170 13.72 31.78 -27.37
CA ASP A 170 13.08 31.93 -26.07
C ASP A 170 12.14 30.73 -25.82
N LEU A 171 12.30 30.11 -24.65
CA LEU A 171 11.51 28.95 -24.23
C LEU A 171 10.56 29.27 -23.07
N ALA A 172 10.45 30.53 -22.65
CA ALA A 172 9.61 30.93 -21.53
C ALA A 172 8.13 30.50 -21.74
N GLY A 173 7.58 29.83 -20.73
CA GLY A 173 6.20 29.34 -20.73
C GLY A 173 5.90 28.26 -21.76
N MET A 174 6.91 27.55 -22.28
CA MET A 174 6.76 26.35 -23.11
C MET A 174 6.57 25.09 -22.27
N CYS A 175 6.09 24.03 -22.89
CA CYS A 175 5.97 22.71 -22.26
C CYS A 175 6.32 21.63 -23.26
N TYR A 176 7.23 20.72 -22.90
CA TYR A 176 7.59 19.57 -23.72
C TYR A 176 7.00 18.31 -23.07
N ALA A 177 6.01 17.70 -23.72
CA ALA A 177 5.31 16.53 -23.20
C ALA A 177 5.55 15.30 -24.07
N PHE A 178 5.85 14.15 -23.47
CA PHE A 178 6.06 12.89 -24.20
C PHE A 178 5.64 11.69 -23.36
N LYS A 179 5.34 10.58 -24.03
CA LYS A 179 5.05 9.31 -23.35
C LYS A 179 6.35 8.69 -22.85
N VAL A 180 6.33 8.18 -21.63
CA VAL A 180 7.47 7.51 -21.00
C VAL A 180 7.02 6.17 -20.43
N SER A 181 7.80 5.14 -20.72
CA SER A 181 7.61 3.81 -20.14
C SER A 181 7.95 3.83 -18.66
N ILE A 182 7.29 3.00 -17.87
CA ILE A 182 7.69 2.77 -16.48
C ILE A 182 8.68 1.60 -16.47
N GLY A 183 9.80 1.78 -15.78
CA GLY A 183 10.85 0.79 -15.61
C GLY A 183 11.01 0.36 -14.17
N LYS A 184 11.74 -0.74 -13.99
CA LYS A 184 12.14 -1.25 -12.68
C LYS A 184 13.62 -1.62 -12.70
N ILE A 185 14.38 -1.13 -11.72
CA ILE A 185 15.81 -1.45 -11.58
C ILE A 185 16.13 -1.82 -10.13
N LYS A 186 17.05 -2.77 -9.94
CA LYS A 186 17.57 -3.09 -8.60
C LYS A 186 18.57 -2.02 -8.16
N ILE A 187 18.44 -1.54 -6.93
CA ILE A 187 19.33 -0.55 -6.33
C ILE A 187 19.81 -1.00 -4.95
N THR A 188 20.79 -0.29 -4.42
CA THR A 188 21.19 -0.38 -3.00
C THR A 188 20.40 0.61 -2.15
N THR A 189 20.44 0.43 -0.84
CA THR A 189 19.83 1.34 0.15
C THR A 189 20.36 2.78 -0.03
N ASP A 190 21.61 2.93 -0.47
CA ASP A 190 22.23 4.23 -0.69
C ASP A 190 21.68 4.97 -1.90
N GLY A 191 21.20 4.23 -2.91
CA GLY A 191 20.57 4.77 -4.12
C GLY A 191 19.12 5.23 -3.95
N MET A 192 18.55 5.13 -2.74
CA MET A 192 17.21 5.64 -2.45
C MET A 192 17.21 7.17 -2.24
N TYR A 193 16.24 7.85 -2.86
CA TYR A 193 15.94 9.26 -2.68
C TYR A 193 14.82 9.41 -1.63
N LEU A 194 15.20 9.87 -0.43
CA LEU A 194 14.30 10.09 0.69
C LEU A 194 14.39 11.55 1.13
N ILE A 195 13.27 12.10 1.62
CA ILE A 195 13.15 13.54 1.93
C ILE A 195 14.03 13.99 3.11
N ASP A 196 14.48 13.08 3.97
CA ASP A 196 15.30 13.45 5.12
C ASP A 196 16.38 12.39 5.38
N ASP A 197 17.62 12.83 5.57
CA ASP A 197 18.73 12.00 6.01
C ASP A 197 18.45 11.32 7.36
N ALA A 198 17.64 11.95 8.22
CA ALA A 198 17.15 11.35 9.45
C ALA A 198 16.28 10.12 9.17
N LYS A 199 15.43 10.13 8.14
CA LYS A 199 14.62 8.98 7.72
C LYS A 199 15.46 7.89 7.08
N LYS A 200 16.46 8.27 6.27
CA LYS A 200 17.45 7.31 5.73
C LYS A 200 18.20 6.62 6.88
N THR A 201 18.53 7.38 7.92
CA THR A 201 19.14 6.89 9.14
C THR A 201 18.19 6.03 9.96
N GLU A 202 16.91 6.40 10.06
CA GLU A 202 15.87 5.65 10.77
C GLU A 202 15.59 4.30 10.10
N LEU A 203 15.41 4.26 8.78
CA LEU A 203 15.24 3.02 8.03
C LEU A 203 16.44 2.09 8.21
N ARG A 204 17.67 2.63 8.16
CA ARG A 204 18.91 1.87 8.42
C ARG A 204 19.00 1.39 9.86
N LYS A 205 18.67 2.23 10.84
CA LYS A 205 18.60 1.86 12.27
C LYS A 205 17.50 0.81 12.52
N GLY A 206 16.43 0.84 11.74
CA GLY A 206 15.38 -0.18 11.70
C GLY A 206 15.80 -1.48 11.02
N GLY A 207 17.05 -1.61 10.58
CA GLY A 207 17.64 -2.83 10.05
C GLY A 207 17.61 -2.97 8.54
N LEU A 208 17.14 -1.96 7.77
CA LEU A 208 17.17 -2.01 6.31
C LEU A 208 18.63 -1.95 5.81
N ASN A 209 19.10 -3.05 5.22
CA ASN A 209 20.43 -3.16 4.64
C ASN A 209 20.43 -4.08 3.41
N ASP A 210 21.43 -3.95 2.54
CA ASP A 210 21.48 -4.63 1.25
C ASP A 210 21.74 -6.15 1.34
N ASN A 211 22.22 -6.65 2.48
CA ASN A 211 22.42 -8.09 2.67
C ASN A 211 21.09 -8.79 2.96
N ASP A 212 20.27 -8.15 3.79
CA ASP A 212 18.99 -8.70 4.24
C ASP A 212 17.85 -8.34 3.29
N PHE A 213 18.00 -7.32 2.44
CA PHE A 213 16.93 -6.83 1.58
C PHE A 213 17.37 -6.65 0.11
N THR A 214 16.44 -6.93 -0.80
CA THR A 214 16.48 -6.51 -2.20
C THR A 214 15.56 -5.30 -2.34
N ILE A 215 16.09 -4.22 -2.90
CA ILE A 215 15.37 -2.97 -3.15
C ILE A 215 15.27 -2.76 -4.66
N GLU A 216 14.05 -2.60 -5.15
CA GLU A 216 13.77 -2.27 -6.54
C GLU A 216 13.18 -0.86 -6.63
N SER A 217 13.81 -0.01 -7.44
CA SER A 217 13.28 1.31 -7.79
C SER A 217 12.36 1.19 -8.98
N ILE A 218 11.13 1.69 -8.85
CA ILE A 218 10.16 1.84 -9.93
C ILE A 218 10.24 3.29 -10.39
N LEU A 219 10.58 3.52 -11.65
CA LEU A 219 10.98 4.84 -12.16
C LEU A 219 10.52 5.09 -13.59
N LEU A 220 10.66 6.32 -14.07
CA LEU A 220 10.43 6.66 -15.47
C LEU A 220 11.59 6.18 -16.34
N ASP A 221 11.35 5.23 -17.23
CA ASP A 221 12.38 4.61 -18.06
C ASP A 221 12.70 5.44 -19.29
N PHE A 222 13.55 6.44 -19.11
CA PHE A 222 14.04 7.27 -20.21
C PHE A 222 15.01 6.54 -21.15
N GLN A 223 15.57 5.38 -20.76
CA GLN A 223 16.47 4.61 -21.63
C GLN A 223 15.70 3.99 -22.80
N ASN A 224 14.53 3.42 -22.50
CA ASN A 224 13.69 2.73 -23.48
C ASN A 224 12.57 3.63 -24.05
N THR A 225 12.54 4.91 -23.68
CA THR A 225 11.53 5.87 -24.14
C THR A 225 12.01 6.66 -25.35
N ASN A 226 11.15 6.79 -26.36
CA ASN A 226 11.40 7.69 -27.49
C ASN A 226 11.02 9.14 -27.15
N VAL A 227 11.91 9.85 -26.45
CA VAL A 227 11.73 11.26 -26.02
C VAL A 227 11.47 12.21 -27.19
N SER A 228 11.95 11.89 -28.40
CA SER A 228 11.73 12.72 -29.59
C SER A 228 10.28 12.71 -30.08
N GLN A 229 9.52 11.67 -29.72
CA GLN A 229 8.10 11.50 -30.07
C GLN A 229 7.22 12.20 -29.03
N TYR A 230 7.21 13.53 -29.09
CA TYR A 230 6.40 14.36 -28.20
C TYR A 230 4.90 14.30 -28.54
N SER A 231 4.07 14.67 -27.57
CA SER A 231 2.62 14.84 -27.73
C SER A 231 2.33 16.26 -28.23
N GLN A 232 1.85 16.38 -29.47
CA GLN A 232 1.43 17.68 -30.03
C GLN A 232 0.31 18.34 -29.23
N GLU A 233 -0.60 17.54 -28.67
CA GLU A 233 -1.75 18.03 -27.89
C GLU A 233 -1.33 18.60 -26.53
N ASN A 234 -0.40 17.93 -25.84
CA ASN A 234 0.00 18.30 -24.48
C ASN A 234 1.25 19.21 -24.43
N SER A 235 1.89 19.46 -25.58
CA SER A 235 3.07 20.31 -25.67
C SER A 235 2.74 21.71 -26.18
N LYS A 236 3.50 22.69 -25.69
CA LYS A 236 3.54 24.06 -26.23
C LYS A 236 4.97 24.33 -26.66
N LEU A 237 5.22 24.26 -27.96
CA LEU A 237 6.57 24.20 -28.55
C LEU A 237 6.84 25.35 -29.52
N PRO A 238 8.11 25.59 -29.91
CA PRO A 238 8.45 26.54 -30.97
C PRO A 238 7.73 26.17 -32.29
N LYS A 239 7.24 27.18 -33.00
CA LYS A 239 6.56 26.98 -34.30
C LYS A 239 7.53 26.69 -35.44
N ASP A 240 8.74 27.25 -35.36
CA ASP A 240 9.78 27.02 -36.36
C ASP A 240 10.33 25.58 -36.24
N ALA A 241 10.45 24.90 -37.37
CA ALA A 241 10.87 23.49 -37.42
C ALA A 241 12.32 23.29 -36.98
N THR A 242 13.20 24.25 -37.27
CA THR A 242 14.62 24.20 -36.86
C THR A 242 14.73 24.39 -35.35
N HIS A 243 13.97 25.33 -34.79
CA HIS A 243 13.91 25.56 -33.34
C HIS A 243 13.39 24.31 -32.62
N LEU A 244 12.31 23.72 -33.13
CA LEU A 244 11.73 22.50 -32.58
C LEU A 244 12.74 21.33 -32.63
N THR A 245 13.41 21.13 -33.77
CA THR A 245 14.38 20.03 -33.92
C THR A 245 15.51 20.15 -32.90
N ASN A 246 16.06 21.35 -32.71
CA ASN A 246 17.13 21.57 -31.73
C ASN A 246 16.64 21.42 -30.28
N LEU A 247 15.38 21.78 -30.00
CA LEU A 247 14.77 21.50 -28.69
C LEU A 247 14.63 20.00 -28.45
N GLN A 248 14.15 19.24 -29.45
CA GLN A 248 14.04 17.78 -29.36
C GLN A 248 15.39 17.12 -29.11
N ILE A 249 16.44 17.55 -29.82
CA ILE A 249 17.82 17.08 -29.63
C ILE A 249 18.27 17.34 -28.18
N SER A 250 18.08 18.57 -27.69
CA SER A 250 18.49 18.97 -26.34
C SER A 250 17.82 18.13 -25.26
N VAL A 251 16.49 18.00 -25.33
CA VAL A 251 15.70 17.24 -24.36
C VAL A 251 16.06 15.75 -24.43
N THR A 252 16.20 15.19 -25.63
CA THR A 252 16.61 13.79 -25.82
C THR A 252 17.99 13.52 -25.23
N ASN A 253 18.97 14.40 -25.48
CA ASN A 253 20.33 14.24 -24.99
C ASN A 253 20.38 14.35 -23.46
N TYR A 254 19.66 15.29 -22.86
CA TYR A 254 19.55 15.39 -21.40
C TYR A 254 19.06 14.07 -20.80
N PHE A 255 17.92 13.53 -21.27
CA PHE A 255 17.34 12.32 -20.72
C PHE A 255 18.21 11.07 -20.93
N LYS A 256 18.92 10.97 -22.07
CA LYS A 256 19.94 9.91 -22.28
C LYS A 256 21.07 9.95 -21.26
N THR A 257 21.48 11.14 -20.81
CA THR A 257 22.62 11.28 -19.89
C THR A 257 22.26 10.88 -18.46
N ILE A 258 21.05 11.21 -17.99
CA ILE A 258 20.60 10.81 -16.64
C ILE A 258 20.14 9.35 -16.58
N ALA A 259 19.78 8.77 -17.73
CA ALA A 259 19.45 7.36 -17.86
C ALA A 259 20.56 6.44 -17.32
N ASN A 260 21.84 6.81 -17.51
CA ASN A 260 22.98 5.95 -17.20
C ASN A 260 23.63 6.22 -15.83
N ASN A 261 23.38 7.39 -15.23
CA ASN A 261 24.22 7.89 -14.14
C ASN A 261 23.50 8.10 -12.80
N THR A 262 22.18 8.35 -12.78
CA THR A 262 21.31 8.41 -11.59
C THR A 262 19.97 9.01 -12.02
N ASN A 263 18.96 8.19 -12.28
CA ASN A 263 17.65 8.68 -12.71
C ASN A 263 16.84 9.15 -11.48
N PRO A 264 16.60 10.47 -11.31
CA PRO A 264 15.91 10.97 -10.12
C PRO A 264 14.39 10.82 -10.20
N TYR A 265 13.82 10.44 -11.34
CA TYR A 265 12.38 10.38 -11.55
C TYR A 265 11.79 9.05 -11.07
N VAL A 266 11.87 8.84 -9.77
CA VAL A 266 11.40 7.63 -9.08
C VAL A 266 9.93 7.79 -8.68
N LEU A 267 9.15 6.71 -8.87
CA LEU A 267 7.73 6.63 -8.52
C LEU A 267 7.51 5.88 -7.19
N GLY A 268 8.42 4.97 -6.82
CA GLY A 268 8.38 4.23 -5.57
C GLY A 268 9.49 3.18 -5.47
N TYR A 269 9.66 2.65 -4.26
CA TYR A 269 10.59 1.58 -3.94
C TYR A 269 9.82 0.36 -3.46
N ALA A 270 10.08 -0.80 -4.07
CA ALA A 270 9.65 -2.08 -3.56
C ALA A 270 10.77 -2.73 -2.75
N ILE A 271 10.48 -3.09 -1.50
CA ILE A 271 11.47 -3.65 -0.57
C ILE A 271 11.07 -5.09 -0.22
N GLN A 272 11.96 -6.02 -0.53
CA GLN A 272 11.81 -7.45 -0.26
C GLN A 272 12.92 -7.92 0.66
N LYS A 273 12.59 -8.59 1.77
CA LYS A 273 13.62 -9.26 2.59
C LYS A 273 14.09 -10.52 1.83
N ASN A 274 15.37 -10.83 1.87
CA ASN A 274 15.94 -11.94 1.13
C ASN A 274 15.64 -13.28 1.83
N LYS A 275 15.68 -13.29 3.17
CA LYS A 275 15.40 -14.46 4.01
C LYS A 275 14.76 -14.05 5.34
N PRO A 276 13.43 -14.07 5.48
CA PRO A 276 12.79 -13.88 6.78
C PRO A 276 12.95 -15.16 7.62
N ALA A 277 13.36 -15.04 8.87
CA ALA A 277 13.21 -16.15 9.82
C ALA A 277 11.72 -16.44 10.01
N ALA A 278 11.32 -17.71 10.21
CA ALA A 278 9.91 -18.08 10.33
C ALA A 278 9.15 -17.27 11.40
N ARG A 279 9.82 -16.99 12.53
CA ARG A 279 9.30 -16.16 13.64
C ARG A 279 9.20 -14.65 13.32
N GLU A 280 9.85 -14.19 12.25
CA GLU A 280 9.92 -12.79 11.81
C GLU A 280 9.15 -12.55 10.52
N LYS A 281 8.47 -13.57 9.97
CA LYS A 281 7.71 -13.44 8.72
C LYS A 281 6.42 -12.67 9.04
N PRO A 282 6.25 -11.41 8.58
CA PRO A 282 4.98 -10.72 8.72
C PRO A 282 3.88 -11.50 7.99
N MET A 283 2.65 -11.35 8.50
CA MET A 283 1.47 -12.08 8.03
C MET A 283 1.29 -11.97 6.51
N LEU A 284 1.51 -10.78 5.95
CA LEU A 284 1.57 -10.55 4.51
C LEU A 284 2.98 -10.18 4.11
N TYR A 285 3.67 -11.15 3.51
CA TYR A 285 5.06 -11.05 3.13
C TYR A 285 5.18 -11.00 1.60
N PRO A 286 5.20 -9.81 0.97
CA PRO A 286 5.44 -9.74 -0.45
C PRO A 286 6.85 -10.22 -0.80
N THR A 287 6.90 -11.02 -1.86
CA THR A 287 8.06 -11.70 -2.42
C THR A 287 8.39 -11.20 -3.82
N GLY A 288 7.67 -10.19 -4.28
CA GLY A 288 8.01 -9.41 -5.45
C GLY A 288 7.01 -8.29 -5.67
N ALA A 289 7.38 -7.36 -6.54
CA ALA A 289 6.55 -6.24 -6.96
C ALA A 289 6.55 -6.07 -8.47
N SER A 290 5.38 -5.72 -9.00
CA SER A 290 5.18 -5.19 -10.34
C SER A 290 4.40 -3.87 -10.22
N PHE A 291 4.08 -3.25 -11.35
CA PHE A 291 3.32 -2.02 -11.39
C PHE A 291 2.26 -2.07 -12.48
N SER A 292 1.27 -1.18 -12.38
CA SER A 292 0.37 -0.86 -13.47
C SER A 292 -0.22 0.54 -13.30
N THR A 293 -0.79 1.08 -14.36
CA THR A 293 -1.62 2.29 -14.29
C THR A 293 -3.07 1.94 -14.55
N SER A 294 -3.96 2.66 -13.87
CA SER A 294 -5.41 2.54 -14.03
C SER A 294 -5.98 3.93 -14.25
N ALA A 295 -6.73 4.07 -15.33
CA ALA A 295 -7.40 5.32 -15.63
C ALA A 295 -8.72 5.41 -14.87
N SER A 296 -9.19 6.63 -14.69
CA SER A 296 -10.53 6.90 -14.15
C SER A 296 -11.11 8.11 -14.87
N GLN A 297 -12.44 8.16 -14.99
CA GLN A 297 -13.13 9.36 -15.46
C GLN A 297 -13.02 10.48 -14.41
N GLU A 298 -12.85 10.12 -13.14
CA GLU A 298 -12.51 11.07 -12.10
C GLU A 298 -11.00 11.34 -12.09
N LYS A 299 -10.60 12.55 -12.49
CA LYS A 299 -9.17 12.94 -12.55
C LYS A 299 -8.39 12.64 -11.26
N ARG A 300 -9.02 12.81 -10.09
CA ARG A 300 -8.41 12.54 -8.78
C ARG A 300 -8.16 11.06 -8.52
N ALA A 301 -8.91 10.19 -9.19
CA ALA A 301 -8.96 8.77 -8.91
C ALA A 301 -8.07 7.96 -9.86
N ALA A 302 -7.49 8.54 -10.90
CA ALA A 302 -6.52 7.82 -11.72
C ALA A 302 -5.39 7.27 -10.81
N GLY A 303 -5.12 5.97 -10.90
CA GLY A 303 -4.30 5.23 -9.94
C GLY A 303 -3.03 4.63 -10.54
N PHE A 304 -1.89 4.90 -9.92
CA PHE A 304 -0.65 4.15 -10.09
C PHE A 304 -0.62 3.00 -9.08
N ASN A 305 -0.55 1.76 -9.55
CA ASN A 305 -0.74 0.57 -8.74
C ASN A 305 0.59 -0.18 -8.59
N PHE A 306 1.01 -0.42 -7.35
CA PHE A 306 2.05 -1.40 -7.02
C PHE A 306 1.38 -2.75 -6.81
N LEU A 307 1.72 -3.72 -7.65
CA LEU A 307 1.12 -5.06 -7.66
C LEU A 307 2.05 -6.00 -6.90
N LEU A 308 1.53 -6.63 -5.85
CA LEU A 308 2.33 -7.37 -4.89
C LEU A 308 1.82 -8.82 -4.80
N LEU A 309 2.76 -9.75 -4.79
CA LEU A 309 2.52 -11.17 -4.53
C LEU A 309 3.25 -11.59 -3.27
N THR A 310 2.63 -12.48 -2.51
CA THR A 310 3.16 -13.04 -1.27
C THR A 310 3.61 -14.48 -1.49
N GLU A 311 4.38 -15.01 -0.52
CA GLU A 311 4.71 -16.44 -0.44
C GLU A 311 5.44 -17.07 -1.65
N ASN A 312 6.14 -16.25 -2.43
CA ASN A 312 6.82 -16.64 -3.67
C ASN A 312 5.87 -17.13 -4.78
N HIS A 313 4.61 -16.67 -4.75
CA HIS A 313 3.72 -16.81 -5.89
C HIS A 313 4.36 -16.21 -7.15
N GLN A 314 4.19 -16.91 -8.27
CA GLN A 314 4.71 -16.46 -9.56
C GLN A 314 3.84 -15.32 -10.08
N PHE A 315 4.47 -14.29 -10.65
CA PHE A 315 3.72 -13.24 -11.34
C PHE A 315 2.93 -13.84 -12.51
N PRO A 316 1.66 -13.43 -12.70
CA PRO A 316 0.87 -13.91 -13.82
C PRO A 316 1.60 -13.60 -15.13
N SER A 317 1.46 -14.49 -16.10
CA SER A 317 1.99 -14.32 -17.46
C SER A 317 0.82 -14.24 -18.44
N GLY A 318 1.02 -13.49 -19.53
CA GLY A 318 0.00 -13.32 -20.57
C GLY A 318 -0.37 -11.85 -20.84
N PRO A 319 -1.28 -11.61 -21.80
CA PRO A 319 -1.57 -10.27 -22.32
C PRO A 319 -2.30 -9.35 -21.33
N THR A 320 -2.92 -9.91 -20.29
CA THR A 320 -3.58 -9.15 -19.21
C THR A 320 -2.78 -9.18 -17.90
N ALA A 321 -1.59 -9.79 -17.90
CA ALA A 321 -0.71 -9.73 -16.75
C ALA A 321 -0.25 -8.28 -16.52
N GLY A 322 -0.18 -7.87 -15.26
CA GLY A 322 0.25 -6.54 -14.86
C GLY A 322 -0.80 -5.47 -15.11
N ARG A 323 -2.10 -5.81 -15.11
CA ARG A 323 -3.16 -4.89 -15.52
C ARG A 323 -4.26 -4.79 -14.47
N ILE A 324 -4.41 -3.60 -13.89
CA ILE A 324 -5.60 -3.19 -13.13
C ILE A 324 -6.37 -2.19 -13.99
N ASP A 325 -7.57 -2.57 -14.40
CA ASP A 325 -8.36 -1.81 -15.38
C ASP A 325 -9.03 -0.58 -14.79
N LYS A 326 -9.64 -0.77 -13.63
CA LYS A 326 -10.35 0.28 -12.91
C LYS A 326 -9.59 0.66 -11.67
N SER A 327 -9.48 1.96 -11.44
CA SER A 327 -8.85 2.45 -10.23
C SER A 327 -9.60 1.99 -8.99
N LEU A 328 -8.84 1.47 -8.03
CA LEU A 328 -9.35 1.13 -6.70
C LEU A 328 -9.71 2.38 -5.88
N ILE A 329 -9.24 3.55 -6.32
CA ILE A 329 -9.41 4.86 -5.68
C ILE A 329 -10.75 5.51 -6.08
N GLU A 330 -11.37 5.11 -7.20
CA GLU A 330 -12.57 5.78 -7.74
C GLU A 330 -13.71 5.85 -6.72
N ASN A 331 -13.93 4.75 -5.99
CA ASN A 331 -15.02 4.62 -5.03
C ASN A 331 -14.57 4.86 -3.56
N VAL A 332 -13.48 5.59 -3.32
CA VAL A 332 -13.10 5.99 -1.94
C VAL A 332 -14.22 6.82 -1.32
N LYS A 333 -14.53 6.59 -0.04
CA LYS A 333 -15.58 7.35 0.66
C LYS A 333 -15.15 8.79 0.96
N ASP A 334 -13.85 9.00 1.21
CA ASP A 334 -13.27 10.33 1.42
C ASP A 334 -12.87 10.94 0.07
N HIS A 335 -13.68 11.88 -0.42
CA HIS A 335 -13.42 12.57 -1.68
C HIS A 335 -12.48 13.78 -1.56
N THR A 336 -11.95 14.07 -0.37
CA THR A 336 -11.01 15.17 -0.17
C THR A 336 -9.65 14.86 -0.81
N ALA A 337 -8.83 15.90 -1.04
CA ALA A 337 -7.48 15.74 -1.57
C ALA A 337 -6.52 14.98 -0.62
N THR A 338 -6.96 14.64 0.60
CA THR A 338 -6.14 13.96 1.60
C THR A 338 -6.18 12.44 1.47
N ALA A 339 -7.27 11.86 0.98
CA ALA A 339 -7.34 10.43 0.64
C ALA A 339 -6.74 10.21 -0.74
N ASN A 340 -5.52 9.70 -0.76
CA ASN A 340 -4.66 9.73 -1.94
C ASN A 340 -4.08 8.36 -2.30
N GLY A 341 -4.54 7.29 -1.65
CA GLY A 341 -4.26 5.92 -2.04
C GLY A 341 -5.23 4.91 -1.43
N VAL A 342 -5.14 3.67 -1.89
CA VAL A 342 -5.89 2.50 -1.42
C VAL A 342 -4.95 1.31 -1.37
N ILE A 343 -4.94 0.59 -0.25
CA ILE A 343 -4.37 -0.75 -0.18
C ILE A 343 -5.51 -1.73 -0.42
N GLY A 344 -5.43 -2.54 -1.47
CA GLY A 344 -6.32 -3.68 -1.69
C GLY A 344 -5.64 -4.98 -1.30
N ILE A 345 -6.35 -5.84 -0.57
CA ILE A 345 -5.97 -7.22 -0.34
C ILE A 345 -7.00 -8.08 -1.04
N ASN A 346 -6.55 -9.01 -1.90
CA ASN A 346 -7.46 -9.94 -2.55
C ASN A 346 -8.30 -10.69 -1.51
N TYR A 347 -9.59 -10.91 -1.80
CA TYR A 347 -10.50 -11.51 -0.84
C TYR A 347 -10.03 -12.90 -0.37
N ASP A 348 -9.58 -13.78 -1.26
CA ASP A 348 -9.13 -15.12 -0.88
C ASP A 348 -7.87 -15.04 -0.01
N THR A 349 -6.92 -14.17 -0.37
CA THR A 349 -5.73 -13.89 0.45
C THR A 349 -6.16 -13.36 1.83
N PHE A 350 -7.10 -12.42 1.89
CA PHE A 350 -7.62 -11.86 3.14
C PHE A 350 -8.28 -12.94 4.01
N ILE A 351 -9.10 -13.82 3.43
CA ILE A 351 -9.71 -14.94 4.16
C ILE A 351 -8.63 -15.87 4.71
N ASN A 352 -7.75 -16.36 3.83
CA ASN A 352 -6.81 -17.42 4.14
C ASN A 352 -5.74 -16.98 5.14
N VAL A 353 -5.27 -15.75 5.00
CA VAL A 353 -4.15 -15.22 5.78
C VAL A 353 -4.65 -14.51 7.03
N TYR A 354 -5.70 -13.69 6.91
CA TYR A 354 -6.11 -12.79 8.00
C TYR A 354 -7.37 -13.26 8.73
N LEU A 355 -8.48 -13.55 8.04
CA LEU A 355 -9.70 -13.97 8.76
C LEU A 355 -9.55 -15.31 9.46
N ASN A 356 -8.74 -16.23 8.95
CA ASN A 356 -8.50 -17.49 9.62
C ASN A 356 -7.72 -17.31 10.93
N GLN A 357 -6.76 -16.38 10.99
CA GLN A 357 -6.05 -16.04 12.22
C GLN A 357 -6.98 -15.33 13.22
N LEU A 358 -7.76 -14.35 12.74
CA LEU A 358 -8.79 -13.69 13.53
C LEU A 358 -9.76 -14.72 14.12
N HIS A 359 -10.22 -15.66 13.30
CA HIS A 359 -11.11 -16.72 13.73
C HIS A 359 -10.46 -17.61 14.81
N ALA A 360 -9.22 -18.07 14.59
CA ALA A 360 -8.49 -18.87 15.58
C ALA A 360 -8.35 -18.12 16.92
N SER A 361 -8.02 -16.82 16.91
CA SER A 361 -7.94 -16.02 18.13
C SER A 361 -9.29 -15.89 18.84
N VAL A 362 -10.40 -15.78 18.09
CA VAL A 362 -11.75 -15.82 18.67
C VAL A 362 -12.00 -17.16 19.34
N ILE A 363 -11.68 -18.28 18.68
CA ILE A 363 -11.84 -19.63 19.24
C ILE A 363 -11.01 -19.82 20.51
N ASP A 364 -9.74 -19.46 20.48
CA ASP A 364 -8.84 -19.55 21.64
C ASP A 364 -9.34 -18.71 22.82
N THR A 365 -9.86 -17.52 22.54
CA THR A 365 -10.43 -16.65 23.59
C THR A 365 -11.68 -17.27 24.20
N PHE A 366 -12.59 -17.80 23.37
CA PHE A 366 -13.75 -18.54 23.86
C PHE A 366 -13.32 -19.75 24.69
N ASP A 367 -12.38 -20.55 24.18
CA ASP A 367 -11.89 -21.76 24.85
C ASP A 367 -11.25 -21.47 26.22
N GLN A 368 -10.35 -20.47 26.29
CA GLN A 368 -9.71 -20.06 27.53
C GLN A 368 -10.71 -19.48 28.53
N ALA A 369 -11.65 -18.65 28.06
CA ALA A 369 -12.74 -18.14 28.87
C ALA A 369 -13.57 -19.27 29.49
N PHE A 370 -13.94 -20.26 28.68
CA PHE A 370 -14.69 -21.43 29.15
C PHE A 370 -13.89 -22.26 30.16
N LYS A 371 -12.64 -22.61 29.86
CA LYS A 371 -11.77 -23.38 30.77
C LYS A 371 -11.55 -22.67 32.10
N LYS A 372 -11.44 -21.35 32.10
CA LYS A 372 -11.30 -20.54 33.32
C LYS A 372 -12.57 -20.53 34.15
N SER A 373 -13.73 -20.34 33.53
CA SER A 373 -15.01 -20.27 34.25
C SER A 373 -15.52 -21.66 34.69
N PHE A 374 -15.12 -22.73 34.00
CA PHE A 374 -15.63 -24.09 34.20
C PHE A 374 -14.54 -25.18 34.12
N PRO A 375 -13.48 -25.13 34.96
CA PRO A 375 -12.31 -25.99 34.82
C PRO A 375 -12.62 -27.49 34.96
N ASP A 376 -13.55 -27.86 35.84
CA ASP A 376 -13.86 -29.27 36.14
C ASP A 376 -14.86 -29.92 35.18
N PHE A 377 -15.29 -29.20 34.14
CA PHE A 377 -16.45 -29.58 33.34
C PHE A 377 -16.25 -29.48 31.83
N TYR A 378 -15.09 -28.99 31.41
CA TYR A 378 -14.73 -28.86 30.00
C TYR A 378 -14.55 -30.25 29.37
N GLY A 379 -15.35 -30.58 28.37
CA GLY A 379 -15.32 -31.89 27.72
C GLY A 379 -14.39 -31.92 26.51
N SER A 380 -14.75 -31.21 25.44
CA SER A 380 -13.95 -31.16 24.22
C SER A 380 -14.35 -29.99 23.32
N HIS A 381 -13.41 -29.52 22.50
CA HIS A 381 -13.64 -28.63 21.35
C HIS A 381 -13.47 -29.44 20.06
N LYS A 382 -14.39 -29.26 19.11
CA LYS A 382 -14.32 -29.86 17.76
C LYS A 382 -14.83 -28.87 16.71
N ALA A 383 -14.06 -28.70 15.65
CA ALA A 383 -14.52 -28.04 14.43
C ALA A 383 -15.46 -28.97 13.65
N LYS A 384 -16.61 -28.46 13.17
CA LYS A 384 -17.58 -29.19 12.36
C LYS A 384 -18.02 -28.34 11.17
N GLY A 385 -17.21 -28.32 10.11
CA GLY A 385 -17.41 -27.40 8.99
C GLY A 385 -16.99 -25.98 9.40
N ASP A 386 -17.84 -24.98 9.13
CA ASP A 386 -17.62 -23.58 9.57
C ASP A 386 -18.08 -23.31 11.02
N ASP A 387 -18.62 -24.33 11.69
CA ASP A 387 -19.15 -24.25 13.05
C ASP A 387 -18.09 -24.77 14.05
N GLU A 388 -17.92 -24.05 15.14
CA GLU A 388 -17.00 -24.41 16.22
C GLU A 388 -17.80 -24.86 17.45
N VAL A 389 -17.63 -26.13 17.82
CA VAL A 389 -18.50 -26.81 18.79
C VAL A 389 -17.73 -27.10 20.07
N PHE A 390 -18.15 -26.47 21.16
CA PHE A 390 -17.61 -26.69 22.50
C PHE A 390 -18.59 -27.53 23.31
N SER A 391 -18.14 -28.71 23.74
CA SER A 391 -18.94 -29.67 24.51
C SER A 391 -18.52 -29.67 25.97
N PHE A 392 -19.52 -29.64 26.83
CA PHE A 392 -19.41 -29.64 28.27
C PHE A 392 -20.21 -30.82 28.82
N SER A 393 -19.65 -31.52 29.79
CA SER A 393 -20.36 -32.60 30.46
C SER A 393 -19.92 -32.74 31.91
N LYS A 394 -20.90 -32.92 32.79
CA LYS A 394 -20.71 -33.38 34.17
C LYS A 394 -21.83 -34.37 34.52
N PRO A 395 -21.72 -35.15 35.61
CA PRO A 395 -22.82 -36.01 36.03
C PRO A 395 -24.13 -35.22 36.13
N GLY A 396 -25.14 -35.66 35.37
CA GLY A 396 -26.46 -35.01 35.34
C GLY A 396 -26.57 -33.76 34.45
N LEU A 397 -25.55 -33.37 33.68
CA LEU A 397 -25.64 -32.23 32.76
C LEU A 397 -24.74 -32.41 31.53
N SER A 398 -25.33 -32.29 30.35
CA SER A 398 -24.61 -32.16 29.08
C SER A 398 -25.01 -30.87 28.38
N MET A 399 -24.04 -30.16 27.79
CA MET A 399 -24.25 -28.88 27.11
C MET A 399 -23.30 -28.74 25.94
N THR A 400 -23.75 -28.01 24.92
CA THR A 400 -22.99 -27.72 23.72
C THR A 400 -23.18 -26.25 23.34
N PHE A 401 -22.06 -25.55 23.15
CA PHE A 401 -22.03 -24.25 22.49
C PHE A 401 -21.62 -24.45 21.04
N ASN A 402 -22.36 -23.82 20.13
CA ASN A 402 -21.99 -23.74 18.72
C ASN A 402 -21.77 -22.27 18.37
N LEU A 403 -20.56 -21.96 17.95
CA LEU A 403 -20.15 -20.67 17.42
C LEU A 403 -20.10 -20.77 15.89
N LYS A 404 -21.00 -20.05 15.22
CA LYS A 404 -21.10 -20.04 13.75
C LYS A 404 -20.62 -18.71 13.20
N ARG A 405 -19.61 -18.75 12.32
CA ARG A 405 -19.09 -17.56 11.64
C ARG A 405 -20.05 -17.11 10.53
N GLY A 406 -20.44 -15.85 10.56
CA GLY A 406 -21.19 -15.18 9.50
C GLY A 406 -20.30 -14.71 8.35
N ARG A 407 -20.91 -14.14 7.31
CA ARG A 407 -20.18 -13.54 6.18
C ARG A 407 -19.73 -12.12 6.52
N LEU A 408 -18.64 -11.69 5.90
CA LEU A 408 -18.24 -10.28 5.88
C LEU A 408 -19.32 -9.43 5.22
N LYS A 409 -19.53 -8.23 5.74
CA LYS A 409 -20.44 -7.22 5.18
C LYS A 409 -19.82 -5.83 5.28
N ASP A 410 -20.07 -4.99 4.28
CA ASP A 410 -19.85 -3.56 4.43
C ASP A 410 -20.86 -2.96 5.39
N GLU A 411 -20.40 -2.07 6.26
CA GLU A 411 -21.25 -1.23 7.09
C GLU A 411 -21.17 0.24 6.62
N SER A 412 -22.20 1.02 6.91
CA SER A 412 -22.26 2.44 6.52
C SER A 412 -21.07 3.24 7.06
N ASP A 413 -20.54 2.85 8.22
CA ASP A 413 -19.72 3.70 9.09
C ASP A 413 -18.20 3.48 8.96
N ASN A 414 -17.73 3.01 7.80
CA ASN A 414 -16.28 2.83 7.48
C ASN A 414 -15.62 1.58 8.06
N TYR A 415 -16.44 0.61 8.47
CA TYR A 415 -16.01 -0.68 8.93
C TYR A 415 -16.48 -1.78 7.98
N ILE A 416 -15.69 -2.85 7.91
CA ILE A 416 -16.22 -4.16 7.53
C ILE A 416 -16.61 -4.91 8.81
N HIS A 417 -17.73 -5.63 8.73
CA HIS A 417 -18.32 -6.32 9.87
C HIS A 417 -18.26 -7.84 9.67
N LEU A 418 -17.70 -8.54 10.65
CA LEU A 418 -17.75 -9.98 10.81
C LEU A 418 -18.60 -10.33 12.03
N SER A 419 -19.70 -11.06 11.82
CA SER A 419 -20.58 -11.49 12.90
C SER A 419 -20.38 -12.97 13.22
N TYR A 420 -20.50 -13.35 14.49
CA TYR A 420 -20.64 -14.72 14.94
C TYR A 420 -21.98 -14.89 15.66
N GLU A 421 -22.68 -15.97 15.35
CA GLU A 421 -23.88 -16.39 16.06
C GLU A 421 -23.50 -17.46 17.10
N ILE A 422 -24.00 -17.31 18.32
CA ILE A 422 -23.69 -18.19 19.45
C ILE A 422 -24.97 -18.88 19.88
N THR A 423 -25.01 -20.19 19.67
CA THR A 423 -26.15 -21.01 20.08
C THR A 423 -25.76 -22.00 21.15
N VAL A 424 -26.69 -22.31 22.03
CA VAL A 424 -26.47 -23.23 23.15
C VAL A 424 -27.59 -24.25 23.14
N SER A 425 -27.24 -25.51 23.38
CA SER A 425 -28.20 -26.59 23.59
C SER A 425 -27.68 -27.56 24.64
N GLY A 426 -28.55 -28.12 25.46
CA GLY A 426 -28.15 -29.10 26.45
C GLY A 426 -29.30 -29.87 27.05
N ASN A 427 -28.96 -30.77 27.96
CA ASN A 427 -29.90 -31.60 28.70
C ASN A 427 -29.43 -31.75 30.14
N VAL A 428 -30.35 -31.60 31.07
CA VAL A 428 -30.16 -31.88 32.50
C VAL A 428 -30.79 -33.22 32.80
N HIS A 429 -30.03 -34.09 33.44
CA HIS A 429 -30.53 -35.37 33.92
C HIS A 429 -30.47 -35.40 35.45
N LYS A 430 -31.62 -35.64 36.10
CA LYS A 430 -31.69 -35.83 37.55
C LYS A 430 -32.31 -37.19 37.86
N GLU A 431 -31.60 -37.96 38.69
CA GLU A 431 -32.13 -39.19 39.28
C GLU A 431 -33.00 -38.81 40.48
N VAL A 432 -34.31 -39.01 40.35
CA VAL A 432 -35.29 -38.69 41.40
C VAL A 432 -35.71 -39.99 42.09
N PRO A 433 -35.63 -40.10 43.44
CA PRO A 433 -36.07 -41.30 44.14
C PRO A 433 -37.57 -41.55 43.93
N ILE A 434 -37.93 -42.82 43.70
CA ILE A 434 -39.34 -43.22 43.57
C ILE A 434 -39.93 -43.36 44.96
N GLU A 435 -40.64 -42.33 45.42
CA GLU A 435 -41.51 -42.41 46.60
C GLU A 435 -42.90 -42.86 46.16
N ILE A 436 -43.27 -44.09 46.50
CA ILE A 436 -44.64 -44.60 46.35
C ILE A 436 -45.33 -44.49 47.71
N PHE A 437 -46.54 -43.90 47.73
CA PHE A 437 -47.38 -43.73 48.93
C PHE A 437 -46.73 -42.89 50.06
N GLY A 438 -46.56 -41.58 49.86
CA GLY A 438 -46.32 -40.63 50.98
C GLY A 438 -45.23 -41.04 51.99
N GLY A 439 -44.14 -41.65 51.50
CA GLY A 439 -43.01 -42.10 52.32
C GLY A 439 -43.08 -43.55 52.86
N LEU A 440 -44.13 -44.34 52.57
CA LEU A 440 -44.29 -45.69 53.13
C LEU A 440 -43.47 -46.79 52.43
N ILE A 441 -43.05 -46.59 51.18
CA ILE A 441 -42.17 -47.53 50.47
C ILE A 441 -41.01 -46.77 49.86
N ASN A 442 -39.90 -46.69 50.60
CA ASN A 442 -38.64 -46.16 50.09
C ASN A 442 -37.98 -47.24 49.23
N THR A 443 -38.34 -47.28 47.95
CA THR A 443 -37.63 -48.14 47.00
C THR A 443 -36.27 -47.50 46.73
N LYS A 444 -35.15 -48.24 46.83
CA LYS A 444 -33.81 -47.75 46.40
C LYS A 444 -33.72 -47.45 44.88
N LYS A 445 -34.85 -47.34 44.19
CA LYS A 445 -34.94 -47.14 42.75
C LYS A 445 -35.13 -45.64 42.51
N THR A 446 -34.31 -45.10 41.63
CA THR A 446 -34.43 -43.74 41.13
C THR A 446 -35.01 -43.78 39.71
N VAL A 447 -35.58 -42.66 39.27
CA VAL A 447 -36.00 -42.41 37.90
C VAL A 447 -35.22 -41.22 37.37
N GLY A 448 -34.56 -41.44 36.24
CA GLY A 448 -33.98 -40.37 35.45
C GLY A 448 -35.05 -39.46 34.84
N VAL A 449 -34.94 -38.17 35.13
CA VAL A 449 -35.76 -37.10 34.56
C VAL A 449 -34.87 -36.18 33.74
N ASP A 450 -35.21 -36.01 32.46
CA ASP A 450 -34.47 -35.19 31.50
C ASP A 450 -35.17 -33.86 31.24
N GLN A 451 -34.42 -32.75 31.25
CA GLN A 451 -34.91 -31.44 30.83
C GLN A 451 -33.98 -30.86 29.77
N LYS A 452 -34.49 -30.77 28.55
CA LYS A 452 -33.80 -30.12 27.42
C LYS A 452 -33.95 -28.60 27.50
N PHE A 453 -32.87 -27.90 27.16
CA PHE A 453 -32.82 -26.45 27.09
C PHE A 453 -31.99 -26.01 25.89
N SER A 454 -32.32 -24.85 25.33
CA SER A 454 -31.55 -24.28 24.23
C SER A 454 -31.79 -22.77 24.06
N THR A 455 -30.99 -22.14 23.20
CA THR A 455 -31.24 -20.76 22.72
C THR A 455 -32.45 -20.66 21.79
N LYS A 456 -33.07 -21.78 21.40
CA LYS A 456 -34.37 -21.84 20.69
C LYS A 456 -35.53 -22.22 21.62
N GLY A 457 -35.27 -22.39 22.91
CA GLY A 457 -36.27 -22.80 23.89
C GLY A 457 -37.38 -21.76 24.01
N ASN A 458 -38.61 -22.17 23.75
CA ASN A 458 -39.78 -21.28 23.73
C ASN A 458 -40.35 -20.99 25.13
N TYR A 459 -39.99 -21.81 26.11
CA TYR A 459 -40.47 -21.70 27.48
C TYR A 459 -39.43 -21.04 28.37
N GLU A 460 -39.88 -20.21 29.30
CA GLU A 460 -38.98 -19.41 30.13
C GLU A 460 -38.17 -20.29 31.08
N LEU A 461 -36.88 -19.97 31.15
CA LEU A 461 -35.98 -20.40 32.21
C LEU A 461 -35.49 -19.11 32.89
N GLU A 462 -35.68 -18.98 34.20
CA GLU A 462 -35.31 -17.79 34.97
C GLU A 462 -35.91 -16.47 34.41
N GLY A 463 -37.16 -16.51 33.92
CA GLY A 463 -37.85 -15.32 33.39
C GLY A 463 -37.31 -14.83 32.04
N LYS A 464 -36.47 -15.63 31.36
CA LYS A 464 -35.99 -15.34 30.00
C LYS A 464 -36.34 -16.48 29.06
N LYS A 465 -36.73 -16.13 27.84
CA LYS A 465 -36.85 -17.10 26.74
C LYS A 465 -35.48 -17.36 26.12
N GLY A 466 -35.35 -18.47 25.39
CA GLY A 466 -34.15 -18.75 24.61
C GLY A 466 -33.92 -17.68 23.55
N ALA A 467 -32.70 -17.17 23.46
CA ALA A 467 -32.24 -16.30 22.39
C ALA A 467 -30.75 -16.56 22.11
N ALA A 468 -30.39 -16.58 20.82
CA ALA A 468 -29.00 -16.70 20.42
C ALA A 468 -28.18 -15.49 20.89
N GLY A 469 -26.93 -15.74 21.26
CA GLY A 469 -25.95 -14.70 21.52
C GLY A 469 -25.28 -14.27 20.21
N SER A 470 -24.51 -13.19 20.26
CA SER A 470 -23.77 -12.70 19.10
C SER A 470 -22.44 -12.09 19.49
N LEU A 471 -21.42 -12.29 18.66
CA LEU A 471 -20.19 -11.51 18.70
C LEU A 471 -20.06 -10.75 17.38
N SER A 472 -20.02 -9.43 17.44
CA SER A 472 -19.77 -8.55 16.30
C SER A 472 -18.32 -8.07 16.37
N ILE A 473 -17.57 -8.26 15.28
CA ILE A 473 -16.21 -7.75 15.12
C ILE A 473 -16.22 -6.76 13.96
N LYS A 474 -15.87 -5.51 14.25
CA LYS A 474 -15.76 -4.43 13.27
C LYS A 474 -14.29 -4.11 13.05
N LEU A 475 -13.85 -4.17 11.79
CA LEU A 475 -12.51 -3.76 11.38
C LEU A 475 -12.62 -2.44 10.60
N GLY A 476 -11.96 -1.39 11.08
CA GLY A 476 -12.04 -0.07 10.48
C GLY A 476 -10.86 0.81 10.87
N ALA A 477 -10.93 2.09 10.47
CA ALA A 477 -9.94 3.08 10.84
C ALA A 477 -10.38 3.87 12.06
N SER A 478 -9.48 4.04 13.03
CA SER A 478 -9.71 4.88 14.20
C SER A 478 -9.64 6.37 13.87
N ASN A 479 -10.11 7.21 14.78
CA ASN A 479 -9.97 8.67 14.69
C ASN A 479 -8.50 9.14 14.59
N GLN A 480 -7.54 8.31 15.01
CA GLN A 480 -6.10 8.57 14.89
C GLN A 480 -5.50 8.06 13.58
N GLY A 481 -6.31 7.47 12.70
CA GLY A 481 -5.86 6.90 11.43
C GLY A 481 -5.09 5.59 11.57
N LYS A 482 -5.28 4.87 12.68
CA LYS A 482 -4.76 3.51 12.87
C LYS A 482 -5.84 2.49 12.55
N LEU A 483 -5.46 1.29 12.14
CA LEU A 483 -6.42 0.21 12.04
C LEU A 483 -6.86 -0.22 13.44
N GLU A 484 -8.16 -0.31 13.66
CA GLU A 484 -8.75 -0.73 14.92
C GLU A 484 -9.74 -1.87 14.72
N ILE A 485 -9.84 -2.70 15.76
CA ILE A 485 -10.84 -3.74 15.85
C ILE A 485 -11.71 -3.46 17.06
N VAL A 486 -13.01 -3.32 16.81
CA VAL A 486 -14.02 -3.13 17.84
C VAL A 486 -14.85 -4.40 17.93
N SER A 487 -14.86 -5.03 19.10
CA SER A 487 -15.68 -6.21 19.37
C SER A 487 -16.87 -5.84 20.26
N ASN A 488 -18.06 -6.30 19.90
CA ASN A 488 -19.26 -6.20 20.73
C ASN A 488 -19.84 -7.59 20.96
N TYR A 489 -19.92 -8.02 22.22
CA TYR A 489 -20.43 -9.33 22.61
C TYR A 489 -21.78 -9.20 23.32
N GLN A 490 -22.74 -10.01 22.88
CA GLN A 490 -24.01 -10.20 23.53
C GLN A 490 -24.15 -11.67 23.94
N PRO A 491 -24.29 -11.98 25.24
CA PRO A 491 -24.39 -13.36 25.70
C PRO A 491 -25.70 -14.03 25.23
N PRO A 492 -25.68 -15.34 24.96
CA PRO A 492 -26.90 -16.10 24.69
C PRO A 492 -27.78 -16.23 25.94
N SER A 493 -29.10 -16.33 25.76
CA SER A 493 -30.03 -16.77 26.80
C SER A 493 -30.59 -18.15 26.46
N ILE A 494 -30.70 -19.02 27.45
CA ILE A 494 -31.27 -20.35 27.28
C ILE A 494 -32.69 -20.40 27.84
N GLY A 495 -33.60 -21.02 27.09
CA GLY A 495 -34.96 -21.34 27.51
C GLY A 495 -35.16 -22.85 27.54
N ARG A 496 -36.27 -23.32 28.12
CA ARG A 496 -36.64 -24.73 28.08
C ARG A 496 -37.22 -25.06 26.70
N ASP A 497 -36.83 -26.21 26.16
CA ASP A 497 -37.34 -26.69 24.86
C ASP A 497 -38.72 -27.33 25.00
N THR A 498 -39.00 -27.88 26.18
CA THR A 498 -40.28 -28.50 26.54
C THR A 498 -40.92 -27.78 27.72
N GLU A 499 -42.25 -27.74 27.73
CA GLU A 499 -43.01 -27.17 28.86
C GLU A 499 -42.81 -27.98 30.14
N LYS A 500 -42.59 -29.30 30.00
CA LYS A 500 -42.42 -30.27 31.10
C LYS A 500 -41.21 -31.17 30.86
N PRO A 501 -40.52 -31.64 31.91
CA PRO A 501 -39.43 -32.61 31.79
C PRO A 501 -39.89 -33.94 31.17
N ASP A 502 -39.00 -34.64 30.47
CA ASP A 502 -39.26 -35.98 29.93
C ASP A 502 -38.83 -37.03 30.95
N ALA A 503 -39.78 -37.90 31.32
CA ALA A 503 -39.53 -39.06 32.18
C ALA A 503 -39.72 -40.31 31.33
N GLY A 504 -38.77 -41.25 31.40
CA GLY A 504 -38.74 -42.46 30.57
C GLY A 504 -40.09 -43.19 30.46
N SER A 505 -40.37 -43.69 29.25
CA SER A 505 -41.59 -44.33 28.73
C SER A 505 -42.50 -45.10 29.71
N ILE A 506 -41.95 -45.81 30.69
CA ILE A 506 -42.72 -46.61 31.65
C ILE A 506 -43.46 -45.73 32.68
N PHE A 507 -42.89 -44.57 33.01
CA PHE A 507 -43.45 -43.65 33.99
C PHE A 507 -44.54 -42.77 33.41
N LYS A 508 -44.52 -42.43 32.11
CA LYS A 508 -45.63 -41.70 31.47
C LYS A 508 -46.96 -42.42 31.74
N THR A 509 -47.01 -43.73 31.55
CA THR A 509 -48.25 -44.51 31.70
C THR A 509 -48.69 -44.69 33.16
N VAL A 510 -47.77 -45.04 34.06
CA VAL A 510 -48.08 -45.27 35.49
C VAL A 510 -48.36 -43.94 36.22
N TRP A 511 -47.61 -42.91 35.88
CA TRP A 511 -47.65 -41.62 36.56
C TRP A 511 -48.73 -40.69 36.01
N LEU A 512 -49.05 -40.66 34.69
CA LEU A 512 -50.25 -39.96 34.18
C LEU A 512 -51.55 -40.53 34.79
N THR A 513 -51.55 -41.83 35.11
CA THR A 513 -52.69 -42.51 35.72
C THR A 513 -52.85 -42.15 37.20
N LEU A 514 -51.76 -42.05 37.97
CA LEU A 514 -51.81 -41.58 39.37
C LEU A 514 -51.99 -40.04 39.50
N ALA A 515 -51.37 -39.25 38.62
CA ALA A 515 -51.38 -37.79 38.66
C ALA A 515 -52.77 -37.17 38.44
N ARG A 516 -53.57 -37.77 37.55
CA ARG A 516 -54.97 -37.38 37.34
C ARG A 516 -55.84 -37.61 38.57
N PHE A 517 -55.40 -38.43 39.52
CA PHE A 517 -56.20 -38.85 40.67
C PHE A 517 -55.98 -38.00 41.93
N ILE A 518 -54.81 -37.37 42.10
CA ILE A 518 -54.40 -36.79 43.39
C ILE A 518 -54.29 -35.25 43.36
N ASN A 519 -53.91 -34.61 42.25
CA ASN A 519 -53.93 -33.14 42.15
C ASN A 519 -53.78 -32.63 40.69
N PRO A 520 -54.85 -32.21 40.00
CA PRO A 520 -54.76 -31.79 38.59
C PRO A 520 -54.00 -30.46 38.36
N PHE A 521 -53.70 -29.67 39.40
CA PHE A 521 -53.09 -28.33 39.25
C PHE A 521 -51.73 -28.11 39.95
N GLY A 522 -51.34 -28.92 40.93
CA GLY A 522 -50.12 -28.67 41.75
C GLY A 522 -48.78 -29.17 41.20
N LEU A 523 -48.81 -29.83 40.06
CA LEU A 523 -47.78 -30.81 39.68
C LEU A 523 -46.68 -30.23 38.79
N VAL A 524 -47.04 -29.21 38.00
CA VAL A 524 -46.06 -28.41 37.26
C VAL A 524 -45.13 -27.68 38.23
N GLY A 525 -45.62 -27.27 39.40
CA GLY A 525 -44.84 -26.57 40.42
C GLY A 525 -43.70 -27.42 41.01
N ALA A 526 -43.98 -28.67 41.39
CA ALA A 526 -43.01 -29.56 42.05
C ALA A 526 -41.84 -29.98 41.14
N LEU A 527 -42.14 -30.29 39.87
CA LEU A 527 -41.12 -30.58 38.84
C LEU A 527 -40.30 -29.34 38.51
N VAL A 528 -40.93 -28.16 38.45
CA VAL A 528 -40.22 -26.89 38.26
C VAL A 528 -39.31 -26.59 39.46
N THR A 529 -39.73 -26.80 40.70
CA THR A 529 -38.86 -26.62 41.88
C THR A 529 -37.66 -27.56 41.90
N LEU A 530 -37.81 -28.83 41.51
CA LEU A 530 -36.71 -29.81 41.41
C LEU A 530 -35.56 -29.34 40.51
N PHE A 531 -35.87 -28.55 39.48
CA PHE A 531 -34.87 -27.94 38.60
C PHE A 531 -34.52 -26.48 38.95
N VAL A 532 -35.26 -25.79 39.82
CA VAL A 532 -35.06 -24.35 40.14
C VAL A 532 -34.33 -24.11 41.48
N THR A 533 -34.50 -24.97 42.50
CA THR A 533 -33.88 -24.75 43.82
C THR A 533 -32.45 -25.28 43.90
N ASP A 534 -32.19 -26.49 43.40
CA ASP A 534 -30.85 -27.12 43.34
C ASP A 534 -30.27 -27.05 41.92
N ASP A 535 -30.36 -25.89 41.28
CA ASP A 535 -30.03 -25.76 39.87
C ASP A 535 -28.51 -25.62 39.65
N PRO A 536 -27.79 -26.64 39.14
CA PRO A 536 -26.41 -26.48 38.70
C PRO A 536 -26.23 -25.39 37.62
N HIS A 537 -27.30 -24.89 36.99
CA HIS A 537 -27.27 -23.80 36.01
C HIS A 537 -27.13 -22.39 36.57
N LYS A 538 -27.45 -22.15 37.86
CA LYS A 538 -27.31 -20.82 38.50
C LYS A 538 -25.89 -20.24 38.42
N ASN A 539 -24.89 -21.12 38.26
CA ASN A 539 -23.48 -20.76 38.08
C ASN A 539 -22.98 -20.86 36.63
N ILE A 540 -23.78 -21.38 35.69
CA ILE A 540 -23.35 -21.68 34.30
C ILE A 540 -23.76 -20.56 33.33
N VAL A 541 -24.84 -19.83 33.63
CA VAL A 541 -25.36 -18.74 32.78
C VAL A 541 -24.78 -17.36 33.17
N LYS A 542 -23.98 -17.29 34.23
CA LYS A 542 -23.24 -16.07 34.59
C LYS A 542 -21.89 -16.01 33.86
N PHE A 543 -21.93 -15.77 32.55
CA PHE A 543 -20.78 -15.14 31.90
C PHE A 543 -20.87 -13.65 32.22
N ASP A 544 -20.13 -13.21 33.24
CA ASP A 544 -19.93 -11.78 33.45
C ASP A 544 -19.31 -11.16 32.19
N GLY A 545 -19.72 -9.93 31.86
CA GLY A 545 -19.29 -9.21 30.65
C GLY A 545 -17.77 -8.99 30.56
N ASP A 546 -17.03 -9.24 31.64
CA ASP A 546 -15.57 -9.13 31.75
C ASP A 546 -14.79 -10.29 31.11
N VAL A 547 -15.48 -11.31 30.59
CA VAL A 547 -14.85 -12.46 29.91
C VAL A 547 -14.23 -12.07 28.56
N PHE A 548 -14.76 -11.03 27.91
CA PHE A 548 -14.21 -10.51 26.65
C PHE A 548 -13.37 -9.28 26.96
N LYS A 549 -12.09 -9.50 27.30
CA LYS A 549 -11.11 -8.42 27.17
C LYS A 549 -11.10 -7.96 25.69
N PRO A 550 -10.83 -6.66 25.43
CA PRO A 550 -10.61 -6.21 24.06
C PRO A 550 -9.56 -7.09 23.41
N PHE A 551 -9.91 -7.70 22.29
CA PHE A 551 -9.00 -8.50 21.50
C PHE A 551 -7.88 -7.59 20.97
N ASP A 552 -6.63 -7.83 21.35
CA ASP A 552 -5.50 -7.09 20.79
C ASP A 552 -5.00 -7.81 19.53
N PHE A 553 -5.14 -7.16 18.39
CA PHE A 553 -4.70 -7.68 17.09
C PHE A 553 -3.49 -6.87 16.61
N ASP A 554 -2.37 -7.02 17.32
CA ASP A 554 -1.10 -6.36 16.99
C ASP A 554 -0.62 -6.65 15.55
N ALA A 555 -0.91 -7.84 15.01
CA ALA A 555 -0.43 -8.29 13.70
C ALA A 555 -0.90 -7.44 12.50
N LEU A 556 -1.97 -6.66 12.66
CA LEU A 556 -2.45 -5.74 11.62
C LEU A 556 -1.75 -4.39 11.61
N LYS A 557 -1.11 -4.02 12.72
CA LYS A 557 -0.46 -2.71 12.87
C LYS A 557 0.83 -2.63 12.02
N ASP A 558 1.36 -3.77 11.56
CA ASP A 558 2.66 -3.89 10.88
C ASP A 558 2.61 -3.93 9.33
N PHE A 559 1.46 -3.64 8.72
CA PHE A 559 1.28 -3.74 7.27
C PHE A 559 2.17 -2.77 6.44
N SER A 560 2.72 -1.71 7.05
CA SER A 560 3.11 -0.48 6.34
C SER A 560 4.49 -0.40 5.69
N ASN A 561 5.37 -1.39 5.84
CA ASN A 561 6.81 -1.13 5.69
C ASN A 561 7.48 -1.60 4.39
N LYS A 562 6.73 -1.88 3.31
CA LYS A 562 7.29 -2.61 2.15
C LYS A 562 7.25 -1.90 0.79
N VAL A 563 6.35 -0.95 0.62
CA VAL A 563 6.45 0.02 -0.47
C VAL A 563 6.75 1.37 0.15
N VAL A 564 7.88 1.94 -0.22
CA VAL A 564 8.32 3.25 0.26
C VAL A 564 8.25 4.21 -0.92
N LEU A 565 7.49 5.30 -0.79
CA LEU A 565 7.48 6.34 -1.81
C LEU A 565 8.62 7.31 -1.58
N PRO A 566 9.15 7.95 -2.64
CA PRO A 566 10.21 8.93 -2.50
C PRO A 566 9.68 10.07 -1.64
N GLY A 567 10.18 10.16 -0.41
CA GLY A 567 9.83 11.24 0.50
C GLY A 567 8.62 11.08 1.41
N SER A 568 7.73 10.13 1.16
CA SER A 568 6.55 9.94 2.01
C SER A 568 6.84 9.69 3.49
N ASN A 569 5.87 10.09 4.32
CA ASN A 569 5.73 9.65 5.71
C ASN A 569 4.92 8.34 5.78
N VAL A 570 4.79 7.77 6.98
CA VAL A 570 3.83 6.69 7.27
C VAL A 570 2.42 7.14 6.85
N TYR A 571 1.66 6.25 6.20
CA TYR A 571 0.28 6.53 5.83
C TYR A 571 -0.66 6.32 7.03
N THR A 572 -1.83 6.94 6.96
CA THR A 572 -2.93 6.73 7.91
C THR A 572 -4.08 6.05 7.21
N PHE A 573 -4.78 5.16 7.91
CA PHE A 573 -6.02 4.55 7.43
C PHE A 573 -7.17 5.53 7.57
N LYS A 574 -8.04 5.58 6.55
CA LYS A 574 -9.24 6.41 6.53
C LYS A 574 -10.50 5.57 6.64
N ASN A 575 -10.59 4.51 5.83
CA ASN A 575 -11.74 3.61 5.80
C ASN A 575 -11.32 2.19 5.46
N VAL A 576 -12.17 1.22 5.82
CA VAL A 576 -12.10 -0.15 5.32
C VAL A 576 -13.42 -0.51 4.66
N ARG A 577 -13.38 -1.13 3.48
CA ARG A 577 -14.56 -1.48 2.67
C ARG A 577 -14.28 -2.67 1.75
N LEU A 578 -15.32 -3.31 1.25
CA LEU A 578 -15.22 -4.26 0.14
C LEU A 578 -15.18 -3.51 -1.20
N LEU A 579 -14.56 -4.13 -2.20
CA LEU A 579 -14.53 -3.55 -3.55
C LEU A 579 -15.93 -3.60 -4.18
N ASN A 580 -16.56 -4.78 -4.19
CA ASN A 580 -17.90 -4.98 -4.77
C ASN A 580 -18.88 -5.69 -3.82
N GLY A 581 -18.39 -6.35 -2.77
CA GLY A 581 -19.24 -7.12 -1.85
C GLY A 581 -19.67 -8.49 -2.40
N ASP A 582 -19.01 -8.97 -3.46
CA ASP A 582 -19.28 -10.25 -4.10
C ASP A 582 -18.66 -11.44 -3.34
N LEU A 583 -17.69 -11.17 -2.45
CA LEU A 583 -17.06 -12.15 -1.55
C LEU A 583 -16.48 -13.38 -2.27
N ASN A 584 -15.76 -13.14 -3.37
CA ASN A 584 -15.07 -14.16 -4.17
C ASN A 584 -13.67 -13.69 -4.60
N SER A 585 -12.94 -14.53 -5.33
CA SER A 585 -11.57 -14.27 -5.78
C SER A 585 -11.36 -13.01 -6.62
N ASN A 586 -12.42 -12.41 -7.18
CA ASN A 586 -12.35 -11.13 -7.91
C ASN A 586 -12.71 -9.91 -7.05
N ASP A 587 -13.09 -10.13 -5.79
CA ASP A 587 -13.35 -9.09 -4.80
C ASP A 587 -12.08 -8.81 -3.99
N ALA A 588 -12.09 -7.71 -3.23
CA ALA A 588 -10.99 -7.34 -2.35
C ALA A 588 -11.47 -6.58 -1.14
N VAL A 589 -10.71 -6.68 -0.05
CA VAL A 589 -10.81 -5.77 1.09
C VAL A 589 -9.91 -4.58 0.81
N LEU A 590 -10.50 -3.40 0.78
CA LEU A 590 -9.85 -2.14 0.48
C LEU A 590 -9.70 -1.32 1.75
N PHE A 591 -8.50 -0.81 1.95
CA PHE A 591 -8.12 0.09 3.01
C PHE A 591 -7.79 1.43 2.36
N ASP A 592 -8.70 2.39 2.47
CA ASP A 592 -8.46 3.74 1.98
C ASP A 592 -7.40 4.40 2.88
N ILE A 593 -6.38 5.01 2.28
CA ILE A 593 -5.26 5.59 3.02
C ILE A 593 -4.99 7.04 2.61
N ALA A 594 -4.39 7.75 3.56
CA ALA A 594 -3.86 9.09 3.37
C ALA A 594 -2.39 9.10 3.78
N TYR A 595 -1.50 9.36 2.83
CA TYR A 595 -0.13 9.73 3.16
C TYR A 595 -0.12 11.13 3.77
N ALA A 596 0.46 11.26 4.97
CA ALA A 596 0.56 12.56 5.61
C ALA A 596 1.31 13.52 4.68
N VAL A 597 0.68 14.66 4.36
CA VAL A 597 1.39 15.80 3.78
C VAL A 597 2.42 16.20 4.83
N ALA A 598 3.71 16.17 4.51
CA ALA A 598 4.69 16.77 5.42
C ALA A 598 4.25 18.22 5.63
N SER A 599 3.95 18.57 6.88
CA SER A 599 3.62 19.94 7.28
C SER A 599 4.66 20.86 6.66
N ASN A 600 4.22 21.83 5.86
CA ASN A 600 5.12 22.80 5.24
C ASN A 600 5.97 23.54 6.27
#